data_AF-A0A4Q3EHC7-F1
#
_entry.id   AF-A0A4Q3EHC7-F1
#
_cell.length_a   1.000
_cell.length_b   1.000
_cell.length_c   1.000
_cell.angle_alpha   90.00
_cell.angle_beta   90.00
_cell.angle_gamma   90.00
#
_symmetry.space_group_name_H-M   'P 1'
#
loop_
_entity.id
_entity.type
_entity.pdbx_description
1 polymer ?
#
loop_
_entity_poly.entity_id
_entity_poly.type
_entity_poly.pdbx_seq_one_letter_code
_entity_poly.pdbx_strand_id
1 'polypeptide(L)'
;MKQSLLILLVILCASISNAQVGIGTSTPNVNAMLDVTSTSKGFLPPRMSTSQRMAMVNPQSGMIVFDDTERALYVYIFFRGWQKVLTGFSGTYSLPTDVSSIAGAAAEEVTAKNVLFTLAKNRDANYVLSTNTGAAFLNEILIQRRVELWGEGFRFFDLKRMNAPLDRTGGNATVALSG
;
A
#
# COMPACT_ATOMS: atom_id res chain seq x y z
N MET A 1 -50.26 50.91 16.37
CA MET A 1 -48.82 51.18 16.09
C MET A 1 -47.89 50.34 16.98
N LYS A 2 -48.02 50.35 18.31
CA LYS A 2 -47.12 49.62 19.23
C LYS A 2 -47.16 48.08 19.06
N GLN A 3 -48.35 47.51 18.86
CA GLN A 3 -48.54 46.06 18.64
C GLN A 3 -47.99 45.58 17.28
N SER A 4 -48.17 46.39 16.23
CA SER A 4 -47.67 46.09 14.87
C SER A 4 -46.14 46.12 14.78
N LEU A 5 -45.47 46.96 15.57
CA LEU A 5 -44.00 47.04 15.64
C LEU A 5 -43.41 45.80 16.33
N LEU A 6 -44.11 45.27 17.34
CA LEU A 6 -43.67 44.11 18.12
C LEU A 6 -43.75 42.80 17.31
N ILE A 7 -44.77 42.67 16.45
CA ILE A 7 -44.93 41.53 15.54
C ILE A 7 -43.84 41.52 14.45
N LEU A 8 -43.47 42.69 13.90
CA LEU A 8 -42.41 42.80 12.91
C LEU A 8 -41.02 42.44 13.49
N LEU A 9 -40.77 42.80 14.74
CA LEU A 9 -39.51 42.50 15.45
C LEU A 9 -39.36 40.99 15.72
N VAL A 10 -40.43 40.28 16.06
CA VAL A 10 -40.42 38.82 16.28
C VAL A 10 -40.14 38.06 14.98
N ILE A 11 -40.67 38.53 13.85
CA ILE A 11 -40.45 37.91 12.53
C ILE A 11 -39.00 38.14 12.04
N LEU A 12 -38.41 39.31 12.32
CA LEU A 12 -37.03 39.62 11.94
C LEU A 12 -35.99 38.83 12.77
N CYS A 13 -36.26 38.56 14.05
CA CYS A 13 -35.40 37.73 14.91
C CYS A 13 -35.41 36.23 14.57
N ALA A 14 -36.47 35.72 13.91
CA ALA A 14 -36.62 34.29 13.62
C ALA A 14 -35.80 33.80 12.40
N SER A 15 -35.11 34.69 11.68
CA SER A 15 -34.47 34.38 10.39
C SER A 15 -32.94 34.18 10.44
N ILE A 16 -32.33 33.98 11.61
CA ILE A 16 -30.86 33.85 11.75
C ILE A 16 -30.41 32.50 12.35
N SER A 17 -31.02 31.39 11.91
CA SER A 17 -30.64 30.04 12.36
C SER A 17 -29.79 29.33 11.29
N ASN A 18 -28.46 29.26 11.48
CA ASN A 18 -27.57 28.43 10.65
C ASN A 18 -27.56 26.98 11.18
N ALA A 19 -28.07 26.01 10.41
CA ALA A 19 -27.93 24.59 10.75
C ALA A 19 -26.56 24.06 10.26
N GLN A 20 -25.62 23.80 11.18
CA GLN A 20 -24.24 23.42 10.82
C GLN A 20 -24.02 21.93 10.55
N VAL A 21 -24.99 21.08 10.91
CA VAL A 21 -25.03 19.66 10.50
C VAL A 21 -26.41 19.41 9.89
N GLY A 22 -26.45 19.21 8.58
CA GLY A 22 -27.69 18.93 7.88
C GLY A 22 -28.05 17.46 7.96
N ILE A 23 -29.22 17.13 8.50
CA ILE A 23 -29.82 15.79 8.40
C ILE A 23 -31.22 15.97 7.80
N GLY A 24 -31.33 15.70 6.49
CA GLY A 24 -32.58 15.77 5.72
C GLY A 24 -32.97 17.13 5.15
N THR A 25 -32.02 18.03 4.84
CA THR A 25 -32.28 19.47 4.57
C THR A 25 -31.65 20.03 3.28
N SER A 26 -32.19 21.16 2.80
CA SER A 26 -31.92 21.82 1.51
C SER A 26 -30.84 22.92 1.50
N THR A 27 -30.08 23.16 2.57
CA THR A 27 -28.83 23.97 2.49
C THR A 27 -27.70 23.60 3.48
N PRO A 28 -27.09 22.39 3.43
CA PRO A 28 -25.89 22.13 4.23
C PRO A 28 -24.63 21.83 3.39
N ASN A 29 -23.59 22.62 3.67
CA ASN A 29 -22.17 22.27 3.84
C ASN A 29 -21.31 23.45 3.34
N VAL A 30 -20.78 24.27 4.25
CA VAL A 30 -19.72 25.26 3.94
C VAL A 30 -18.42 24.87 4.66
N ASN A 31 -18.02 23.60 4.49
CA ASN A 31 -16.94 22.86 5.16
C ASN A 31 -17.37 22.13 6.46
N ALA A 32 -18.41 21.30 6.36
CA ALA A 32 -19.04 20.52 7.44
C ALA A 32 -18.06 20.00 8.51
N MET A 33 -18.47 20.15 9.77
CA MET A 33 -17.64 19.98 10.96
C MET A 33 -18.32 19.05 11.98
N LEU A 34 -18.10 17.74 11.83
CA LEU A 34 -18.59 16.69 12.73
C LEU A 34 -17.39 16.05 13.45
N ASP A 35 -17.32 16.16 14.77
CA ASP A 35 -16.36 15.43 15.63
C ASP A 35 -17.11 14.42 16.50
N VAL A 36 -16.66 13.16 16.51
CA VAL A 36 -17.30 12.04 17.22
C VAL A 36 -16.24 11.28 18.01
N THR A 37 -16.19 11.52 19.31
CA THR A 37 -15.30 10.82 20.23
C THR A 37 -16.05 9.75 21.03
N SER A 38 -15.54 8.53 21.07
CA SER A 38 -16.03 7.47 21.95
C SER A 38 -14.90 6.50 22.29
N THR A 39 -14.91 5.93 23.49
CA THR A 39 -13.97 4.88 23.91
C THR A 39 -14.54 3.47 23.69
N SER A 40 -15.81 3.34 23.30
CA SER A 40 -16.52 2.05 23.23
C SER A 40 -17.44 1.87 22.02
N LYS A 41 -17.62 2.90 21.18
CA LYS A 41 -18.49 2.87 20.01
C LYS A 41 -17.79 3.43 18.77
N GLY A 42 -18.20 2.98 17.60
CA GLY A 42 -17.70 3.45 16.31
C GLY A 42 -18.78 4.13 15.48
N PHE A 43 -18.36 4.78 14.40
CA PHE A 43 -19.25 5.28 13.36
C PHE A 43 -19.62 4.15 12.40
N LEU A 44 -20.91 3.90 12.21
CA LEU A 44 -21.42 2.93 11.24
C LEU A 44 -21.95 3.68 10.00
N PRO A 45 -21.20 3.72 8.88
CA PRO A 45 -21.69 4.34 7.66
C PRO A 45 -22.88 3.56 7.07
N PRO A 46 -23.65 4.16 6.15
CA PRO A 46 -24.70 3.46 5.41
C PRO A 46 -24.15 2.18 4.75
N ARG A 47 -24.85 1.06 4.92
CA ARG A 47 -24.48 -0.24 4.35
C ARG A 47 -25.40 -0.66 3.23
N MET A 48 -24.84 -1.34 2.23
CA MET A 48 -25.58 -1.84 1.06
C MET A 48 -24.82 -2.96 0.36
N SER A 49 -25.46 -3.72 -0.53
CA SER A 49 -24.78 -4.68 -1.40
C SER A 49 -24.01 -4.00 -2.53
N THR A 50 -23.13 -4.73 -3.21
CA THR A 50 -22.45 -4.23 -4.42
C THR A 50 -23.43 -3.81 -5.50
N SER A 51 -24.48 -4.59 -5.73
CA SER A 51 -25.51 -4.24 -6.71
C SER A 51 -26.23 -2.94 -6.37
N GLN A 52 -26.53 -2.71 -5.09
CA GLN A 52 -27.18 -1.48 -4.63
C GLN A 52 -26.24 -0.27 -4.76
N ARG A 53 -24.96 -0.40 -4.40
CA ARG A 53 -23.94 0.66 -4.56
C ARG A 53 -23.75 1.04 -6.03
N MET A 54 -23.68 0.05 -6.92
CA MET A 54 -23.50 0.25 -8.36
C MET A 54 -24.76 0.79 -9.05
N ALA A 55 -25.94 0.58 -8.47
CA ALA A 55 -27.21 1.09 -8.98
C ALA A 55 -27.51 2.55 -8.55
N MET A 56 -26.66 3.19 -7.75
CA MET A 56 -26.87 4.57 -7.32
C MET A 56 -26.79 5.55 -8.49
N VAL A 57 -27.84 6.34 -8.66
CA VAL A 57 -27.92 7.40 -9.69
C VAL A 57 -27.28 8.68 -9.14
N ASN A 58 -26.36 9.27 -9.90
CA ASN A 58 -25.67 10.53 -9.59
C ASN A 58 -25.03 10.62 -8.17
N PRO A 59 -24.19 9.65 -7.76
CA PRO A 59 -23.45 9.75 -6.50
C PRO A 59 -22.52 10.99 -6.48
N GLN A 60 -22.38 11.60 -5.30
CA GLN A 60 -21.57 12.80 -5.06
C GLN A 60 -20.15 12.45 -4.58
N SER A 61 -19.16 13.25 -4.98
CA SER A 61 -17.77 13.06 -4.53
C SER A 61 -17.66 13.21 -3.02
N GLY A 62 -16.96 12.29 -2.36
CA GLY A 62 -16.84 12.25 -0.90
C GLY A 62 -17.90 11.41 -0.19
N MET A 63 -18.89 10.85 -0.90
CA MET A 63 -19.83 9.90 -0.29
C MET A 63 -19.11 8.65 0.21
N ILE A 64 -19.41 8.21 1.43
CA ILE A 64 -18.86 7.00 2.06
C ILE A 64 -19.98 5.97 2.27
N VAL A 65 -19.74 4.73 1.84
CA VAL A 65 -20.65 3.59 2.04
C VAL A 65 -19.86 2.33 2.41
N PHE A 66 -20.45 1.44 3.19
CA PHE A 66 -19.90 0.10 3.41
C PHE A 66 -20.62 -0.90 2.50
N ASP A 67 -19.86 -1.62 1.68
CA ASP A 67 -20.37 -2.67 0.82
C ASP A 67 -20.37 -4.01 1.58
N ASP A 68 -21.54 -4.54 1.90
CA ASP A 68 -21.72 -5.78 2.68
C ASP A 68 -21.34 -7.03 1.86
N THR A 69 -21.37 -6.96 0.53
CA THR A 69 -20.99 -8.08 -0.36
C THR A 69 -19.48 -8.16 -0.51
N GLU A 70 -18.82 -7.04 -0.74
CA GLU A 70 -17.35 -6.97 -0.83
C GLU A 70 -16.67 -6.82 0.54
N ARG A 71 -17.46 -6.61 1.60
CA ARG A 71 -17.00 -6.41 2.99
C ARG A 71 -15.97 -5.28 3.09
N ALA A 72 -16.21 -4.18 2.40
CA ALA A 72 -15.24 -3.09 2.26
C ALA A 72 -15.88 -1.70 2.31
N LEU A 73 -15.11 -0.74 2.82
CA LEU A 73 -15.47 0.67 2.78
C LEU A 73 -15.18 1.26 1.40
N TYR A 74 -16.13 2.01 0.87
CA TYR A 74 -16.07 2.67 -0.43
C TYR A 74 -16.28 4.18 -0.29
N VAL A 75 -15.49 4.95 -1.03
CA VAL A 75 -15.64 6.40 -1.23
C VAL A 75 -15.91 6.68 -2.69
N TYR A 76 -16.93 7.49 -3.00
CA TYR A 76 -17.13 7.95 -4.37
C TYR A 76 -16.22 9.13 -4.70
N ILE A 77 -15.52 9.07 -5.83
CA ILE A 77 -14.67 10.15 -6.33
C ILE A 77 -15.15 10.55 -7.72
N PHE A 78 -15.38 11.85 -7.93
CA PHE A 78 -15.75 12.38 -9.25
C PHE A 78 -14.71 11.97 -10.30
N PHE A 79 -15.19 11.51 -11.47
CA PHE A 79 -14.42 10.88 -12.57
C PHE A 79 -13.77 9.51 -12.32
N ARG A 80 -13.59 9.06 -11.07
CA ARG A 80 -13.02 7.71 -10.79
C ARG A 80 -14.08 6.70 -10.36
N GLY A 81 -15.28 7.17 -10.04
CA GLY A 81 -16.37 6.32 -9.56
C GLY A 81 -16.13 5.88 -8.11
N TRP A 82 -16.74 4.76 -7.73
CA TRP A 82 -16.55 4.18 -6.41
C TRP A 82 -15.13 3.62 -6.24
N GLN A 83 -14.40 4.09 -5.23
CA GLN A 83 -13.07 3.64 -4.90
C GLN A 83 -13.09 2.91 -3.56
N LYS A 84 -12.46 1.75 -3.50
CA LYS A 84 -12.31 0.98 -2.27
C LYS A 84 -11.24 1.65 -1.40
N VAL A 85 -11.58 2.01 -0.16
CA VAL A 85 -10.68 2.76 0.73
C VAL A 85 -9.54 1.89 1.28
N LEU A 86 -9.79 0.59 1.47
CA LEU A 86 -8.74 -0.39 1.77
C LEU A 86 -8.65 -1.40 0.61
N THR A 87 -7.62 -1.26 -0.21
CA THR A 87 -7.16 -2.30 -1.13
C THR A 87 -5.95 -2.97 -0.49
N GLY A 88 -6.14 -3.85 0.50
CA GLY A 88 -4.97 -4.49 1.12
C GLY A 88 -5.15 -5.26 2.43
N PHE A 89 -6.33 -5.34 3.05
CA PHE A 89 -6.52 -6.28 4.16
C PHE A 89 -6.96 -7.66 3.65
N SER A 90 -6.12 -8.25 2.80
CA SER A 90 -6.02 -9.70 2.73
C SER A 90 -5.36 -10.12 4.05
N GLY A 91 -5.79 -11.24 4.65
CA GLY A 91 -5.04 -11.91 5.73
C GLY A 91 -3.70 -12.50 5.26
N THR A 92 -2.97 -11.73 4.46
CA THR A 92 -1.64 -11.93 3.90
C THR A 92 -1.24 -10.53 3.45
N TYR A 93 -0.33 -9.88 4.18
CA TYR A 93 0.15 -8.53 3.87
C TYR A 93 0.84 -8.54 2.49
N SER A 94 0.09 -8.25 1.42
CA SER A 94 0.66 -7.82 0.15
C SER A 94 0.90 -6.33 0.27
N LEU A 95 2.10 -5.97 0.70
CA LEU A 95 2.50 -4.57 0.82
C LEU A 95 2.28 -3.89 -0.54
N PRO A 96 1.70 -2.68 -0.58
CA PRO A 96 1.84 -1.78 -1.72
C PRO A 96 3.32 -1.77 -2.12
N THR A 97 3.62 -1.78 -3.42
CA THR A 97 4.99 -1.76 -3.96
C THR A 97 5.85 -0.60 -3.42
N ASP A 98 5.22 0.40 -2.82
CA ASP A 98 5.87 1.59 -2.27
C ASP A 98 5.97 1.56 -0.72
N VAL A 99 5.34 0.56 -0.09
CA VAL A 99 5.42 0.23 1.34
C VAL A 99 6.20 -1.07 1.56
N SER A 100 7.10 -1.43 0.63
CA SER A 100 8.26 -2.27 1.00
C SER A 100 9.14 -1.58 2.05
N SER A 101 9.01 -0.26 2.20
CA SER A 101 9.79 0.58 3.10
C SER A 101 9.48 0.43 4.61
N ILE A 102 8.49 -0.39 5.00
CA ILE A 102 8.24 -0.72 6.43
C ILE A 102 8.52 -2.21 6.79
N ALA A 103 8.82 -3.06 5.82
CA ALA A 103 9.17 -4.48 6.02
C ALA A 103 10.62 -4.73 5.57
N GLY A 104 11.55 -4.05 6.22
CA GLY A 104 12.99 -4.12 5.93
C GLY A 104 13.51 -5.57 5.89
N ALA A 105 14.40 -5.82 4.94
CA ALA A 105 15.07 -7.09 4.65
C ALA A 105 14.19 -8.26 4.15
N ALA A 106 13.07 -8.58 4.79
CA ALA A 106 12.31 -9.80 4.45
C ALA A 106 11.54 -9.71 3.13
N ALA A 107 10.87 -8.58 2.86
CA ALA A 107 10.15 -8.37 1.60
C ALA A 107 11.11 -8.20 0.40
N GLU A 108 12.28 -7.59 0.67
CA GLU A 108 13.37 -7.44 -0.29
C GLU A 108 14.00 -8.80 -0.63
N GLU A 109 14.14 -9.69 0.36
CA GLU A 109 14.67 -11.04 0.14
C GLU A 109 13.74 -11.88 -0.77
N VAL A 110 12.43 -11.81 -0.56
CA VAL A 110 11.45 -12.50 -1.43
C VAL A 110 11.53 -11.99 -2.87
N THR A 111 11.62 -10.67 -3.04
CA THR A 111 11.77 -10.05 -4.36
C THR A 111 13.09 -10.48 -5.02
N ALA A 112 14.19 -10.43 -4.28
CA ALA A 112 15.50 -10.86 -4.75
C ALA A 112 15.53 -12.34 -5.16
N LYS A 113 14.84 -13.23 -4.42
CA LYS A 113 14.71 -14.66 -4.76
C LYS A 113 14.03 -14.88 -6.10
N ASN A 114 12.95 -14.15 -6.38
CA ASN A 114 12.24 -14.25 -7.66
C ASN A 114 13.08 -13.74 -8.83
N VAL A 115 13.82 -12.64 -8.64
CA VAL A 115 14.75 -12.11 -9.64
C VAL A 115 15.88 -13.11 -9.92
N LEU A 116 16.50 -13.66 -8.86
CA LEU A 116 17.55 -14.66 -8.99
C LEU A 116 17.04 -15.90 -9.72
N PHE A 117 15.85 -16.40 -9.36
CA PHE A 117 15.22 -17.54 -10.01
C PHE A 117 15.00 -17.29 -11.51
N THR A 118 14.46 -16.12 -11.87
CA THR A 118 14.26 -15.78 -13.29
C THR A 118 15.57 -15.79 -14.06
N LEU A 119 16.63 -15.20 -13.50
CA LEU A 119 17.96 -15.15 -14.14
C LEU A 119 18.59 -16.55 -14.25
N ALA A 120 18.68 -17.28 -13.13
CA ALA A 120 19.35 -18.58 -13.08
C ALA A 120 18.58 -19.67 -13.86
N LYS A 121 17.25 -19.62 -13.91
CA LYS A 121 16.42 -20.55 -14.68
C LYS A 121 16.65 -20.45 -16.19
N ASN A 122 17.00 -19.27 -16.69
CA ASN A 122 17.32 -19.07 -18.10
C ASN A 122 18.62 -19.78 -18.50
N ARG A 123 19.59 -19.89 -17.58
CA ARG A 123 20.85 -20.63 -17.80
C ARG A 123 20.71 -22.12 -17.51
N ASP A 124 20.07 -22.48 -16.39
CA ASP A 124 19.87 -23.86 -15.96
C ASP A 124 18.38 -24.15 -15.78
N ALA A 125 17.82 -24.94 -16.70
CA ALA A 125 16.43 -25.34 -16.68
C ALA A 125 16.04 -26.14 -15.42
N ASN A 126 17.00 -26.71 -14.69
CA ASN A 126 16.76 -27.44 -13.44
C ASN A 126 16.86 -26.56 -12.19
N TYR A 127 17.24 -25.29 -12.32
CA TYR A 127 17.32 -24.38 -11.18
C TYR A 127 15.95 -24.23 -10.50
N VAL A 128 15.92 -24.25 -9.18
CA VAL A 128 14.70 -24.14 -8.36
C VAL A 128 14.76 -22.86 -7.53
N LEU A 129 13.59 -22.33 -7.15
CA LEU A 129 13.52 -21.12 -6.32
C LEU A 129 14.27 -21.35 -5.01
N SER A 130 15.20 -20.45 -4.68
CA SER A 130 16.05 -20.57 -3.51
C SER A 130 15.26 -20.54 -2.20
N THR A 131 15.54 -21.50 -1.33
CA THR A 131 15.05 -21.55 0.06
C THR A 131 16.04 -20.94 1.05
N ASN A 132 17.25 -20.60 0.61
CA ASN A 132 18.29 -20.00 1.46
C ASN A 132 17.85 -18.63 1.98
N THR A 133 18.38 -18.19 3.12
CA THR A 133 18.10 -16.86 3.69
C THR A 133 19.41 -16.19 4.14
N GLY A 134 19.39 -14.88 4.35
CA GLY A 134 20.52 -14.13 4.90
C GLY A 134 21.85 -14.37 4.16
N ALA A 135 22.92 -14.70 4.91
CA ALA A 135 24.26 -14.88 4.35
C ALA A 135 24.36 -16.03 3.33
N ALA A 136 23.60 -17.12 3.53
CA ALA A 136 23.58 -18.24 2.59
C ALA A 136 22.97 -17.83 1.25
N PHE A 137 21.89 -17.04 1.29
CA PHE A 137 21.26 -16.51 0.08
C PHE A 137 22.14 -15.49 -0.64
N LEU A 138 22.82 -14.61 0.11
CA LEU A 138 23.79 -13.67 -0.47
C LEU A 138 24.92 -14.42 -1.18
N ASN A 139 25.48 -15.47 -0.58
CA ASN A 139 26.50 -16.30 -1.21
C ASN A 139 26.02 -16.94 -2.51
N GLU A 140 24.77 -17.40 -2.53
CA GLU A 140 24.15 -17.95 -3.74
C GLU A 140 24.02 -16.90 -4.85
N ILE A 141 23.54 -15.68 -4.53
CA ILE A 141 23.50 -14.56 -5.48
C ILE A 141 24.89 -14.33 -6.08
N LEU A 142 25.93 -14.33 -5.25
CA LEU A 142 27.30 -14.05 -5.70
C LEU A 142 27.89 -15.20 -6.52
N ILE A 143 27.49 -16.44 -6.26
CA ILE A 143 27.82 -17.59 -7.11
C ILE A 143 27.16 -17.41 -8.47
N GLN A 144 25.86 -17.11 -8.51
CA GLN A 144 25.15 -16.88 -9.78
C GLN A 144 25.75 -15.70 -10.55
N ARG A 145 26.11 -14.59 -9.88
CA ARG A 145 26.81 -13.47 -10.52
C ARG A 145 28.17 -13.84 -11.11
N ARG A 146 28.93 -14.71 -10.43
CA ARG A 146 30.23 -15.21 -10.94
C ARG A 146 30.06 -16.05 -12.20
N VAL A 147 28.97 -16.81 -12.26
CA VAL A 147 28.61 -17.69 -13.36
C VAL A 147 28.06 -16.86 -14.53
N GLU A 148 27.16 -15.91 -14.27
CA GLU A 148 26.53 -15.06 -15.29
C GLU A 148 27.48 -14.06 -15.93
N LEU A 149 28.31 -13.39 -15.13
CA LEU A 149 29.18 -12.31 -15.59
C LEU A 149 30.64 -12.77 -15.74
N TRP A 150 30.82 -14.06 -16.09
CA TRP A 150 32.15 -14.64 -16.22
C TRP A 150 32.90 -13.99 -17.40
N GLY A 151 34.11 -13.50 -17.14
CA GLY A 151 34.93 -12.80 -18.14
C GLY A 151 34.60 -11.31 -18.29
N GLU A 152 33.59 -10.78 -17.60
CA GLU A 152 33.14 -9.38 -17.75
C GLU A 152 33.74 -8.41 -16.71
N GLY A 153 34.73 -8.86 -15.93
CA GLY A 153 35.47 -7.98 -15.01
C GLY A 153 34.81 -7.66 -13.67
N PHE A 154 33.63 -8.21 -13.36
CA PHE A 154 32.90 -7.90 -12.11
C PHE A 154 33.48 -8.57 -10.85
N ARG A 155 34.23 -9.67 -10.98
CA ARG A 155 34.66 -10.48 -9.83
C ARG A 155 35.54 -9.71 -8.84
N PHE A 156 36.41 -8.82 -9.31
CA PHE A 156 37.25 -8.00 -8.46
C PHE A 156 36.44 -7.02 -7.60
N PHE A 157 35.46 -6.34 -8.21
CA PHE A 157 34.62 -5.37 -7.52
C PHE A 157 33.68 -6.02 -6.50
N ASP A 158 33.19 -7.24 -6.79
CA ASP A 158 32.38 -8.00 -5.83
C ASP A 158 33.21 -8.40 -4.60
N LEU A 159 34.43 -8.92 -4.78
CA LEU A 159 35.33 -9.26 -3.68
C LEU A 159 35.68 -8.03 -2.82
N LYS A 160 36.01 -6.91 -3.46
CA LYS A 160 36.38 -5.66 -2.77
C LYS A 160 35.22 -5.11 -1.95
N ARG A 161 34.00 -5.06 -2.51
CA ARG A 161 32.81 -4.55 -1.80
C ARG A 161 32.44 -5.39 -0.59
N MET A 162 32.65 -6.69 -0.68
CA MET A 162 32.34 -7.62 0.42
C MET A 162 33.46 -7.77 1.44
N ASN A 163 34.62 -7.15 1.21
CA ASN A 163 35.83 -7.42 1.98
C ASN A 163 36.15 -8.93 2.03
N ALA A 164 35.96 -9.63 0.91
CA ALA A 164 36.14 -11.08 0.81
C ALA A 164 37.51 -11.43 0.18
N PRO A 165 38.19 -12.50 0.64
CA PRO A 165 39.47 -12.92 0.09
C PRO A 165 39.33 -13.52 -1.32
N LEU A 166 40.43 -13.48 -2.08
CA LEU A 166 40.53 -14.21 -3.34
C LEU A 166 40.75 -15.70 -3.04
N ASP A 167 39.71 -16.51 -3.28
CA ASP A 167 39.82 -17.97 -3.23
C ASP A 167 40.18 -18.55 -4.61
N ARG A 168 41.29 -19.29 -4.67
CA ARG A 168 41.79 -20.01 -5.86
C ARG A 168 41.89 -21.52 -5.64
N THR A 169 41.26 -22.02 -4.58
CA THR A 169 41.26 -23.45 -4.25
C THR A 169 40.67 -24.26 -5.42
N GLY A 170 41.32 -25.37 -5.78
CA GLY A 170 40.89 -26.21 -6.91
C GLY A 170 41.34 -25.73 -8.30
N GLY A 171 42.13 -24.65 -8.40
CA GLY A 171 42.83 -24.30 -9.64
C GLY A 171 44.17 -25.03 -9.79
N ASN A 172 44.73 -25.05 -11.00
CA ASN A 172 46.06 -25.60 -11.29
C ASN A 172 47.22 -24.72 -10.76
N ALA A 173 46.95 -23.83 -9.79
CA ALA A 173 47.95 -22.92 -9.23
C ALA A 173 48.65 -23.57 -8.03
N THR A 174 49.97 -23.68 -8.09
CA THR A 174 50.78 -24.16 -6.97
C THR A 174 50.89 -23.08 -5.89
N VAL A 175 50.48 -23.39 -4.67
CA VAL A 175 50.48 -22.46 -3.52
C VAL A 175 51.91 -22.12 -3.03
N ALA A 176 52.92 -22.91 -3.44
CA ALA A 176 54.30 -22.78 -2.98
C ALA A 176 55.07 -21.52 -3.45
N LEU A 177 54.48 -20.66 -4.28
CA LEU A 177 55.13 -19.44 -4.79
C LEU A 177 54.60 -18.13 -4.21
N SER A 178 53.65 -18.18 -3.28
CA SER A 178 53.30 -17.02 -2.45
C SER A 178 54.17 -17.03 -1.20
N GLY A 179 55.25 -16.25 -1.24
CA GLY A 179 56.02 -15.91 -0.04
C GLY A 179 55.22 -15.06 0.95
#